data_AF-A0A3M1CHR4-F1
#
_entry.id   AF-A0A3M1CHR4-F1
#
_cell.length_a   1.000
_cell.length_b   1.000
_cell.length_c   1.000
_cell.angle_alpha   90.00
_cell.angle_beta   90.00
_cell.angle_gamma   90.00
#
_symmetry.space_group_name_H-M   'P 1'
#
loop_
_entity.id
_entity.type
_entity.pdbx_description
1 polymer ?
#
loop_
_entity_poly.entity_id
_entity_poly.type
_entity_poly.pdbx_seq_one_letter_code
_entity_poly.pdbx_strand_id
1 'polypeptide(L)'
;SGGSTPRRLFELLGGELAREFPVEGTRIFWCDERCVPYDHPWSNYGSAFELWFGPAGFPAGNLHPVPVELGPEAAARSYDRLLRERFADGRHSLDLCLLGMGGDGHVASLFPASDALAEGEKLAVAVRPGGNTKPNVERVTLTIPALAAAGSRLLLAAGAEKLPVIRAINDGNPSVKDLPAAILDRMAGIHWLVVDKNA
;
A
#
# COMPACT_ATOMS: atom_id res chain seq x y z
N SER A 1 -0.59 -0.05 -3.51
CA SER A 1 0.82 0.24 -3.17
C SER A 1 1.56 0.72 -4.42
N GLY A 2 2.69 1.40 -4.26
CA GLY A 2 3.62 1.64 -5.36
C GLY A 2 5.05 1.21 -5.03
N GLY A 3 6.04 1.83 -5.66
CA GLY A 3 7.42 1.32 -5.68
C GLY A 3 7.69 0.44 -6.91
N SER A 4 8.87 -0.16 -6.99
CA SER A 4 9.29 -0.95 -8.15
C SER A 4 8.55 -2.30 -8.26
N THR A 5 8.20 -2.91 -7.13
CA THR A 5 7.58 -4.25 -7.10
C THR A 5 6.22 -4.33 -7.81
N PRO A 6 5.23 -3.46 -7.53
CA PRO A 6 3.93 -3.53 -8.21
C PRO A 6 3.98 -3.02 -9.65
N ARG A 7 5.06 -2.34 -10.07
CA ARG A 7 5.16 -1.76 -11.43
C ARG A 7 4.96 -2.82 -12.51
N ARG A 8 5.62 -3.97 -12.39
CA ARG A 8 5.49 -5.06 -13.37
C ARG A 8 4.07 -5.62 -13.42
N LEU A 9 3.40 -5.70 -12.27
CA LEU A 9 1.99 -6.09 -12.22
C LEU A 9 1.11 -5.09 -12.97
N PHE A 10 1.33 -3.79 -12.79
CA PHE A 10 0.58 -2.75 -13.52
C PHE A 10 0.80 -2.84 -15.04
N GLU A 11 2.03 -3.06 -15.49
CA GLU A 11 2.33 -3.26 -16.92
C GLU A 11 1.59 -4.47 -17.51
N LEU A 12 1.53 -5.58 -16.78
CA LEU A 12 0.78 -6.77 -17.20
C LEU A 12 -0.71 -6.47 -17.26
N LEU A 13 -1.27 -5.81 -16.24
CA LEU A 13 -2.69 -5.47 -16.14
C LEU A 13 -3.13 -4.39 -17.13
N GLY A 14 -2.26 -3.46 -17.52
CA GLY A 14 -2.52 -2.47 -18.57
C GLY A 14 -2.24 -2.97 -19.98
N GLY A 15 -1.58 -4.13 -20.12
CA GLY A 15 -1.18 -4.72 -21.38
C GLY A 15 -1.82 -6.09 -21.61
N GLU A 16 -1.02 -7.14 -21.46
CA GLU A 16 -1.38 -8.52 -21.80
C GLU A 16 -2.66 -9.00 -21.10
N LEU A 17 -2.84 -8.66 -19.82
CA LEU A 17 -3.97 -9.10 -19.00
C LEU A 17 -5.12 -8.09 -18.96
N ALA A 18 -5.08 -7.01 -19.75
CA ALA A 18 -6.07 -5.94 -19.66
C ALA A 18 -7.51 -6.41 -19.91
N ARG A 19 -7.68 -7.41 -20.79
CA ARG A 19 -9.00 -7.98 -21.10
C ARG A 19 -9.51 -8.97 -20.06
N GLU A 20 -8.64 -9.45 -19.17
CA GLU A 20 -8.99 -10.40 -18.12
C GLU A 20 -9.43 -9.69 -16.83
N PHE A 21 -9.07 -8.41 -16.67
CA PHE A 21 -9.37 -7.65 -15.47
C PHE A 21 -10.78 -7.02 -15.50
N PRO A 22 -11.62 -7.20 -14.46
CA PRO A 22 -12.99 -6.69 -14.44
C PRO A 22 -13.06 -5.20 -14.08
N VAL A 23 -12.66 -4.33 -15.01
CA VAL A 23 -12.52 -2.87 -14.82
C VAL A 23 -13.79 -2.19 -14.28
N GLU A 24 -14.95 -2.43 -14.91
CA GLU A 24 -16.22 -1.77 -14.56
C GLU A 24 -16.69 -2.09 -13.13
N GLY A 25 -16.43 -3.31 -12.67
CA GLY A 25 -16.85 -3.79 -11.34
C GLY A 25 -15.83 -3.52 -10.23
N THR A 26 -14.66 -2.98 -10.55
CA THR A 26 -13.55 -2.83 -9.59
C THR A 26 -13.41 -1.40 -9.13
N ARG A 27 -13.37 -1.19 -7.81
CA ARG A 27 -13.00 0.09 -7.19
C ARG A 27 -11.59 0.04 -6.63
N ILE A 28 -10.82 1.10 -6.84
CA ILE A 28 -9.41 1.19 -6.47
C ILE A 28 -9.22 2.26 -5.39
N PHE A 29 -8.51 1.86 -4.34
CA PHE A 29 -8.05 2.72 -3.26
C PHE A 29 -6.54 2.56 -3.10
N TRP A 30 -5.88 3.57 -2.53
CA TRP A 30 -4.46 3.54 -2.21
C TRP A 30 -4.23 3.18 -0.75
N CYS A 31 -3.35 2.19 -0.52
CA CYS A 31 -2.85 1.87 0.82
C CYS A 31 -1.89 2.94 1.35
N ASP A 32 -1.23 3.67 0.46
CA ASP A 32 -0.41 4.82 0.76
C ASP A 32 -0.18 5.66 -0.50
N GLU A 33 0.18 6.92 -0.29
CA GLU A 33 0.56 7.85 -1.35
C GLU A 33 1.59 8.86 -0.84
N ARG A 34 2.53 9.25 -1.71
CA ARG A 34 3.46 10.35 -1.50
C ARG A 34 2.69 11.64 -1.76
N CYS A 35 2.74 12.59 -0.82
CA CYS A 35 2.07 13.88 -0.94
C CYS A 35 2.84 14.80 -1.91
N VAL A 36 2.81 14.45 -3.18
CA VAL A 36 3.36 15.16 -4.33
C VAL A 36 2.27 15.25 -5.41
N PRO A 37 2.36 16.17 -6.39
CA PRO A 37 1.44 16.20 -7.52
C PRO A 37 1.30 14.85 -8.22
N TYR A 38 0.12 14.54 -8.77
CA TYR A 38 -0.15 13.23 -9.40
C TYR A 38 0.70 12.95 -10.64
N ASP A 39 1.18 13.99 -11.33
CA ASP A 39 2.11 13.89 -12.46
C ASP A 39 3.58 13.79 -12.02
N HIS A 40 3.86 13.88 -10.72
CA HIS A 40 5.20 13.73 -10.20
C HIS A 40 5.68 12.27 -10.33
N PRO A 41 6.96 12.01 -10.69
CA PRO A 41 7.53 10.65 -10.81
C PRO A 41 7.47 9.78 -9.54
N TRP A 42 7.08 10.36 -8.41
CA TRP A 42 6.96 9.66 -7.12
C TRP A 42 5.51 9.42 -6.70
N SER A 43 4.53 9.82 -7.51
CA SER A 43 3.12 9.51 -7.24
C SER A 43 2.86 8.03 -7.51
N ASN A 44 2.28 7.34 -6.52
CA ASN A 44 1.75 5.99 -6.72
C ASN A 44 0.58 6.02 -7.70
N TYR A 45 -0.29 7.02 -7.60
CA TYR A 45 -1.38 7.27 -8.54
C TYR A 45 -0.85 7.47 -9.96
N GLY A 46 0.10 8.38 -10.16
CA GLY A 46 0.67 8.68 -11.47
C GLY A 46 1.21 7.43 -12.16
N SER A 47 2.05 6.66 -11.45
CA SER A 47 2.60 5.41 -12.00
C SER A 47 1.52 4.36 -12.31
N ALA A 48 0.49 4.23 -11.48
CA ALA A 48 -0.56 3.25 -11.72
C ALA A 48 -1.51 3.68 -12.85
N PHE A 49 -1.76 4.98 -12.98
CA PHE A 49 -2.57 5.54 -14.06
C PHE A 49 -1.89 5.40 -15.41
N GLU A 50 -0.61 5.75 -15.49
CA GLU A 50 0.19 5.62 -16.72
C GLU A 50 0.25 4.17 -17.22
N LEU A 51 0.52 3.23 -16.31
CA LEU A 51 0.82 1.84 -16.68
C LEU A 51 -0.40 0.94 -16.78
N TRP A 52 -1.49 1.26 -16.06
CA TRP A 52 -2.65 0.39 -15.95
C TRP A 52 -3.97 1.12 -16.14
N PHE A 53 -4.32 2.07 -15.27
CA PHE A 53 -5.70 2.58 -15.25
C PHE A 53 -6.09 3.36 -16.50
N GLY A 54 -5.18 4.16 -17.06
CA GLY A 54 -5.36 4.84 -18.33
C GLY A 54 -5.51 3.86 -19.49
N PRO A 55 -4.52 2.97 -19.73
CA PRO A 55 -4.59 1.96 -20.78
C PRO A 55 -5.80 1.02 -20.68
N ALA A 56 -6.20 0.61 -19.47
CA ALA A 56 -7.34 -0.27 -19.23
C ALA A 56 -8.69 0.45 -19.20
N GLY A 57 -8.71 1.79 -19.28
CA GLY A 57 -9.95 2.57 -19.37
C GLY A 57 -10.79 2.57 -18.10
N PHE A 58 -10.17 2.70 -16.92
CA PHE A 58 -10.92 2.73 -15.65
C PHE A 58 -11.91 3.92 -15.58
N PRO A 59 -13.17 3.67 -15.17
CA PRO A 59 -14.09 4.75 -14.86
C PRO A 59 -13.54 5.63 -13.75
N ALA A 60 -13.56 6.96 -13.93
CA ALA A 60 -13.04 7.89 -12.93
C ALA A 60 -13.71 7.73 -11.55
N GLY A 61 -15.00 7.39 -11.53
CA GLY A 61 -15.76 7.13 -10.29
C GLY A 61 -15.32 5.88 -9.52
N ASN A 62 -14.54 5.00 -10.14
CA ASN A 62 -13.98 3.80 -9.53
C ASN A 62 -12.57 4.03 -8.95
N LEU A 63 -11.94 5.16 -9.23
CA LEU A 63 -10.63 5.50 -8.69
C LEU A 63 -10.80 6.46 -7.50
N HIS A 64 -10.22 6.09 -6.36
CA HIS A 64 -10.29 6.87 -5.12
C HIS A 64 -8.89 7.25 -4.65
N PRO A 65 -8.21 8.20 -5.33
CA PRO A 65 -6.87 8.64 -4.93
C PRO A 65 -6.88 9.39 -3.60
N VAL A 66 -5.73 9.40 -2.93
CA VAL A 66 -5.48 10.30 -1.79
C VAL A 66 -5.43 11.74 -2.33
N PRO A 67 -6.21 12.70 -1.79
CA PRO A 67 -6.27 14.08 -2.29
C PRO A 67 -5.03 14.89 -1.86
N VAL A 68 -3.89 14.59 -2.50
CA VAL A 68 -2.55 15.12 -2.19
C VAL A 68 -2.47 16.65 -2.25
N GLU A 69 -3.31 17.30 -3.04
CA GLU A 69 -3.38 18.75 -3.20
C GLU A 69 -3.78 19.49 -1.91
N LEU A 70 -4.41 18.79 -0.95
CA LEU A 70 -4.79 19.35 0.34
C LEU A 70 -3.60 19.45 1.32
N GLY A 71 -2.46 18.85 0.98
CA GLY A 71 -1.33 18.66 1.88
C GLY A 71 -1.54 17.50 2.86
N PRO A 72 -0.48 16.96 3.49
CA PRO A 72 -0.50 15.62 4.09
C PRO A 72 -1.57 15.43 5.16
N GLU A 73 -1.66 16.36 6.11
CA GLU A 73 -2.58 16.27 7.24
C GLU A 73 -4.06 16.39 6.82
N ALA A 74 -4.36 17.33 5.93
CA ALA A 74 -5.73 17.51 5.43
C ALA A 74 -6.11 16.39 4.46
N ALA A 75 -5.16 15.91 3.64
CA ALA A 75 -5.34 14.76 2.77
C ALA A 75 -5.65 13.50 3.57
N ALA A 76 -4.90 13.22 4.65
CA ALA A 76 -5.14 12.10 5.53
C ALA A 76 -6.53 12.14 6.18
N ARG A 77 -6.95 13.30 6.71
CA ARG A 77 -8.31 13.47 7.27
C ARG A 77 -9.41 13.30 6.23
N SER A 78 -9.20 13.84 5.04
CA SER A 78 -10.16 13.70 3.94
C SER A 78 -10.28 12.25 3.48
N TYR A 79 -9.15 11.55 3.41
CA TYR A 79 -9.09 10.16 2.99
C TYR A 79 -9.66 9.22 4.06
N ASP A 80 -9.39 9.46 5.35
CA ASP A 80 -10.04 8.74 6.46
C ASP A 80 -11.58 8.86 6.38
N ARG A 81 -12.11 10.07 6.16
CA ARG A 81 -13.55 10.28 5.99
C ARG A 81 -14.10 9.50 4.80
N LEU A 82 -13.44 9.60 3.64
CA LEU A 82 -13.83 8.87 2.44
C LEU A 82 -13.90 7.36 2.69
N LEU A 83 -12.88 6.79 3.33
CA LEU A 83 -12.84 5.36 3.64
C LEU A 83 -13.98 4.98 4.59
N ARG A 84 -14.23 5.78 5.64
CA ARG A 84 -15.36 5.54 6.56
C ARG A 84 -16.70 5.58 5.86
N GLU A 85 -16.92 6.53 4.96
CA GLU A 85 -18.15 6.61 4.17
C GLU A 85 -18.32 5.41 3.25
N ARG A 86 -17.24 4.94 2.62
CA ARG A 86 -17.26 3.78 1.72
C ARG A 86 -17.37 2.43 2.44
N PHE A 87 -16.94 2.37 3.70
CA PHE A 87 -16.91 1.16 4.53
C PHE A 87 -17.96 1.20 5.66
N ALA A 88 -18.89 2.17 5.63
CA ALA A 88 -19.77 2.51 6.75
C ALA A 88 -20.73 1.40 7.17
N ASP A 89 -21.11 0.49 6.26
CA ASP A 89 -22.04 -0.58 6.57
C ASP A 89 -21.40 -1.76 7.31
N GLY A 90 -20.10 -1.67 7.62
CA GLY A 90 -19.33 -2.66 8.37
C GLY A 90 -19.19 -4.02 7.67
N ARG A 91 -19.73 -4.14 6.45
CA ARG A 91 -19.64 -5.33 5.60
C ARG A 91 -18.56 -5.17 4.54
N HIS A 92 -18.21 -3.94 4.19
CA HIS A 92 -17.21 -3.65 3.18
C HIS A 92 -15.95 -3.07 3.82
N SER A 93 -14.83 -3.76 3.60
CA SER A 93 -13.48 -3.22 3.67
C SER A 93 -12.83 -3.39 2.29
N LEU A 94 -11.50 -3.31 2.18
CA LEU A 94 -10.83 -3.71 0.96
C LEU A 94 -10.95 -5.24 0.79
N ASP A 95 -11.46 -5.71 -0.35
CA ASP A 95 -11.44 -7.15 -0.66
C ASP A 95 -10.00 -7.68 -0.74
N LEU A 96 -9.13 -6.91 -1.40
CA LEU A 96 -7.71 -7.19 -1.57
C LEU A 96 -6.89 -5.91 -1.34
N CYS A 97 -5.88 -6.01 -0.48
CA CYS A 97 -4.86 -4.97 -0.32
C CYS A 97 -3.52 -5.46 -0.88
N LEU A 98 -3.06 -4.82 -1.96
CA LEU A 98 -1.73 -5.06 -2.51
C LEU A 98 -0.69 -4.24 -1.76
N LEU A 99 0.26 -4.91 -1.13
CA LEU A 99 1.34 -4.31 -0.35
C LEU A 99 2.70 -4.62 -0.97
N GLY A 100 3.59 -3.63 -0.97
CA GLY A 100 5.03 -3.85 -1.10
C GLY A 100 5.69 -3.89 0.28
N MET A 101 6.91 -4.43 0.34
CA MET A 101 7.74 -4.39 1.53
C MET A 101 9.08 -3.71 1.25
N GLY A 102 9.51 -2.82 2.15
CA GLY A 102 10.86 -2.27 2.16
C GLY A 102 11.91 -3.25 2.70
N GLY A 103 13.19 -2.99 2.43
CA GLY A 103 14.30 -3.79 2.99
C GLY A 103 14.46 -3.65 4.51
N ASP A 104 13.80 -2.67 5.12
CA ASP A 104 13.69 -2.43 6.56
C ASP A 104 12.39 -3.03 7.16
N GLY A 105 11.60 -3.75 6.37
CA GLY A 105 10.33 -4.35 6.80
C GLY A 105 9.14 -3.38 6.88
N HIS A 106 9.27 -2.14 6.38
CA HIS A 106 8.12 -1.25 6.23
C HIS A 106 7.13 -1.80 5.20
N VAL A 107 5.85 -1.51 5.39
CA VAL A 107 4.76 -1.80 4.45
C VAL A 107 3.91 -0.56 4.28
N ALA A 108 3.38 -0.34 3.07
CA ALA A 108 2.76 0.93 2.71
C ALA A 108 3.72 2.09 3.08
N SER A 109 3.30 3.04 3.90
CA SER A 109 4.19 4.04 4.49
C SER A 109 4.22 4.00 6.02
N LEU A 110 4.02 2.80 6.58
CA LEU A 110 4.22 2.49 8.00
C LEU A 110 5.67 2.07 8.20
N PHE A 111 6.48 2.91 8.82
CA PHE A 111 7.91 2.69 9.01
C PHE A 111 8.22 2.09 10.40
N PRO A 112 9.33 1.34 10.55
CA PRO A 112 9.78 0.87 11.85
C PRO A 112 9.88 2.00 12.87
N ALA A 113 9.36 1.78 14.07
CA ALA A 113 9.33 2.74 15.18
C ALA A 113 8.65 4.09 14.90
N SER A 114 7.79 4.19 13.87
CA SER A 114 6.99 5.40 13.62
C SER A 114 5.73 5.44 14.48
N ASP A 115 5.30 6.65 14.87
CA ASP A 115 4.08 6.86 15.67
C ASP A 115 2.81 6.31 14.99
N ALA A 116 2.82 6.20 13.66
CA ALA A 116 1.73 5.63 12.87
C ALA A 116 1.45 4.16 13.21
N LEU A 117 2.41 3.43 13.80
CA LEU A 117 2.19 2.06 14.27
C LEU A 117 1.29 1.97 15.51
N ALA A 118 1.17 3.06 16.27
CA ALA A 118 0.34 3.13 17.46
C ALA A 118 -1.09 3.66 17.18
N GLU A 119 -1.39 4.07 15.95
CA GLU A 119 -2.71 4.58 15.59
C GLU A 119 -3.74 3.43 15.53
N GLY A 120 -4.73 3.49 16.42
CA GLY A 120 -5.75 2.46 16.61
C GLY A 120 -7.15 2.83 16.12
N GLU A 121 -7.42 4.10 15.82
CA GLU A 121 -8.77 4.59 15.54
C GLU A 121 -8.94 5.08 14.10
N LYS A 122 -7.97 5.82 13.58
CA LYS A 122 -8.01 6.35 12.21
C LYS A 122 -7.74 5.25 11.20
N LEU A 123 -8.39 5.34 10.04
CA LEU A 123 -8.13 4.47 8.90
C LEU A 123 -6.93 4.95 8.08
N ALA A 124 -6.72 6.26 8.02
CA ALA A 124 -5.60 6.87 7.31
C ALA A 124 -4.95 8.00 8.12
N VAL A 125 -3.62 8.12 8.01
CA VAL A 125 -2.81 9.13 8.70
C VAL A 125 -1.74 9.73 7.80
N ALA A 126 -1.33 10.95 8.11
CA ALA A 126 -0.14 11.55 7.54
C ALA A 126 1.09 10.95 8.23
N VAL A 127 2.14 10.70 7.46
CA VAL A 127 3.42 10.18 7.96
C VAL A 127 4.55 10.95 7.29
N ARG A 128 5.48 11.41 8.12
CA ARG A 128 6.78 11.88 7.65
C ARG A 128 7.77 10.71 7.70
N PRO A 129 8.35 10.30 6.56
CA PRO A 129 9.33 9.23 6.58
C PRO A 129 10.56 9.65 7.39
N GLY A 130 11.09 8.72 8.19
CA GLY A 130 12.31 8.92 8.97
C GLY A 130 13.58 8.54 8.19
N GLY A 131 14.73 8.95 8.74
CA GLY A 131 16.05 8.48 8.30
C GLY A 131 16.39 8.73 6.82
N ASN A 132 17.03 7.75 6.19
CA ASN A 132 17.49 7.79 4.79
C ASN A 132 16.43 7.33 3.78
N THR A 133 15.14 7.38 4.12
CA THR A 133 14.06 6.95 3.23
C THR A 133 14.07 7.79 1.95
N LYS A 134 14.06 7.13 0.78
CA LYS A 134 14.00 7.79 -0.52
C LYS A 134 12.73 7.38 -1.27
N PRO A 135 11.92 8.34 -1.78
CA PRO A 135 12.00 9.77 -1.52
C PRO A 135 11.59 10.15 -0.09
N ASN A 136 12.27 11.16 0.47
CA ASN A 136 11.96 11.75 1.78
C ASN A 136 10.89 12.83 1.61
N VAL A 137 9.67 12.40 1.31
CA VAL A 137 8.49 13.25 1.16
C VAL A 137 7.40 12.75 2.09
N GLU A 138 6.59 13.67 2.61
CA GLU A 138 5.45 13.33 3.45
C GLU A 138 4.45 12.46 2.68
N ARG A 139 3.74 11.62 3.43
CA ARG A 139 2.90 10.56 2.87
C ARG A 139 1.58 10.51 3.60
N VAL A 140 0.57 9.98 2.94
CA VAL A 140 -0.63 9.45 3.59
C VAL A 140 -0.54 7.94 3.54
N THR A 141 -0.88 7.25 4.62
CA THR A 141 -0.89 5.79 4.69
C THR A 141 -2.15 5.30 5.39
N LEU A 142 -2.61 4.13 4.98
CA LEU A 142 -3.52 3.34 5.81
C LEU A 142 -2.79 2.86 7.06
N THR A 143 -3.53 2.79 8.16
CA THR A 143 -3.05 2.34 9.47
C THR A 143 -3.05 0.82 9.57
N ILE A 144 -2.41 0.25 10.59
CA ILE A 144 -2.40 -1.19 10.82
C ILE A 144 -3.83 -1.76 10.90
N PRO A 145 -4.78 -1.18 11.70
CA PRO A 145 -6.16 -1.68 11.72
C PRO A 145 -6.85 -1.62 10.36
N ALA A 146 -6.63 -0.56 9.57
CA ALA A 146 -7.24 -0.43 8.24
C ALA A 146 -6.72 -1.48 7.25
N LEU A 147 -5.40 -1.76 7.28
CA LEU A 147 -4.81 -2.83 6.48
C LEU A 147 -5.29 -4.21 6.94
N ALA A 148 -5.33 -4.44 8.25
CA ALA A 148 -5.77 -5.69 8.86
C ALA A 148 -7.24 -6.03 8.56
N ALA A 149 -8.08 -5.00 8.38
CA ALA A 149 -9.48 -5.16 8.03
C ALA A 149 -9.71 -5.65 6.59
N ALA A 150 -8.71 -5.59 5.71
CA ALA A 150 -8.85 -6.09 4.34
C ALA A 150 -9.11 -7.61 4.32
N GLY A 151 -10.01 -8.07 3.44
CA GLY A 151 -10.35 -9.49 3.30
C GLY A 151 -9.16 -10.37 2.95
N SER A 152 -8.23 -9.85 2.14
CA SER A 152 -6.92 -10.44 1.89
C SER A 152 -5.85 -9.36 1.70
N ARG A 153 -4.63 -9.66 2.12
CA ARG A 153 -3.44 -8.82 1.91
C ARG A 153 -2.43 -9.63 1.12
N LEU A 154 -2.09 -9.16 -0.08
CA LEU A 154 -1.03 -9.75 -0.89
C LEU A 154 0.22 -8.90 -0.74
N LEU A 155 1.22 -9.42 -0.01
CA LEU A 155 2.50 -8.76 0.19
C LEU A 155 3.49 -9.25 -0.88
N LEU A 156 3.83 -8.35 -1.80
CA LEU A 156 4.80 -8.58 -2.85
C LEU A 156 6.21 -8.19 -2.38
N ALA A 157 7.12 -9.15 -2.35
CA ALA A 157 8.51 -8.92 -2.02
C ALA A 157 9.41 -9.49 -3.12
N ALA A 158 10.03 -8.60 -3.91
CA ALA A 158 10.98 -8.98 -4.95
C ALA A 158 12.34 -8.33 -4.70
N GLY A 159 13.42 -9.09 -4.77
CA GLY A 159 14.80 -8.61 -4.59
C GLY A 159 15.49 -9.15 -3.33
N ALA A 160 16.76 -9.50 -3.49
CA ALA A 160 17.57 -10.18 -2.48
C ALA A 160 17.77 -9.36 -1.20
N GLU A 161 17.68 -8.03 -1.27
CA GLU A 161 17.81 -7.13 -0.13
C GLU A 161 16.70 -7.32 0.91
N LYS A 162 15.58 -7.95 0.53
CA LYS A 162 14.43 -8.22 1.41
C LYS A 162 14.55 -9.54 2.15
N LEU A 163 15.31 -10.50 1.61
CA LEU A 163 15.41 -11.87 2.14
C LEU A 163 15.84 -11.96 3.61
N PRO A 164 16.81 -11.16 4.12
CA PRO A 164 17.20 -11.23 5.53
C PRO A 164 16.03 -10.93 6.47
N VAL A 165 15.21 -9.92 6.14
CA VAL A 165 14.04 -9.55 6.94
C VAL A 165 12.94 -10.61 6.81
N ILE A 166 12.67 -11.10 5.60
CA ILE A 166 11.66 -12.16 5.36
C ILE A 166 12.00 -13.42 6.16
N ARG A 167 13.25 -13.87 6.11
CA ARG A 167 13.71 -15.05 6.86
C ARG A 167 13.59 -14.82 8.37
N ALA A 168 14.01 -13.66 8.87
CA ALA A 168 13.87 -13.33 10.28
C ALA A 168 12.40 -13.32 10.74
N ILE A 169 11.46 -12.87 9.90
CA ILE A 169 10.02 -12.92 10.19
C ILE A 169 9.54 -14.37 10.23
N ASN A 170 9.87 -15.16 9.20
CA ASN A 170 9.50 -16.57 9.10
C ASN A 170 10.05 -17.41 10.26
N ASP A 171 11.27 -17.11 10.71
CA ASP A 171 11.92 -17.81 11.83
C ASP A 171 11.41 -17.34 13.20
N GLY A 172 10.49 -16.38 13.25
CA GLY A 172 9.94 -15.83 14.48
C GLY A 172 10.95 -15.05 15.32
N ASN A 173 11.94 -14.43 14.69
CA ASN A 173 13.02 -13.73 15.39
C ASN A 173 12.47 -12.54 16.20
N PRO A 174 12.68 -12.48 17.53
CA PRO A 174 12.14 -11.41 18.38
C PRO A 174 12.60 -10.00 17.99
N SER A 175 13.74 -9.86 17.32
CA SER A 175 14.27 -8.54 16.90
C SER A 175 13.46 -7.87 15.80
N VAL A 176 12.69 -8.63 15.02
CA VAL A 176 11.86 -8.10 13.93
C VAL A 176 10.38 -8.03 14.28
N LYS A 177 9.99 -8.40 15.51
CA LYS A 177 8.57 -8.53 15.90
C LYS A 177 7.80 -7.22 15.74
N ASP A 178 8.47 -6.08 15.92
CA ASP A 178 7.86 -4.75 15.85
C ASP A 178 7.96 -4.13 14.44
N LEU A 179 8.50 -4.87 13.46
CA LEU A 179 8.49 -4.43 12.08
C LEU A 179 7.05 -4.46 11.52
N PRO A 180 6.66 -3.47 10.70
CA PRO A 180 5.32 -3.38 10.13
C PRO A 180 4.88 -4.65 9.37
N ALA A 181 5.77 -5.24 8.57
CA ALA A 181 5.51 -6.50 7.89
C ALA A 181 5.28 -7.67 8.88
N ALA A 182 6.07 -7.76 9.95
CA ALA A 182 5.92 -8.79 10.99
C ALA A 182 4.62 -8.62 11.80
N ILE A 183 4.20 -7.37 12.03
CA ILE A 183 2.92 -7.07 12.70
C ILE A 183 1.76 -7.60 11.87
N LEU A 184 1.75 -7.32 10.55
CA LEU A 184 0.70 -7.82 9.66
C LEU A 184 0.79 -9.33 9.41
N ASP A 185 2.00 -9.92 9.42
CA ASP A 185 2.23 -11.36 9.26
C ASP A 185 1.50 -12.20 10.33
N ARG A 186 1.47 -11.69 11.57
CA ARG A 186 0.76 -12.33 12.68
C ARG A 186 -0.76 -12.20 12.61
N MET A 187 -1.30 -11.51 11.60
CA MET A 187 -2.74 -11.31 11.41
C MET A 187 -3.27 -12.16 10.25
N ALA A 188 -4.39 -12.84 10.46
CA ALA A 188 -4.99 -13.73 9.47
C ALA A 188 -5.34 -13.01 8.15
N GLY A 189 -5.08 -13.67 7.01
CA GLY A 189 -5.42 -13.13 5.68
C GLY A 189 -4.27 -12.41 4.97
N ILE A 190 -3.03 -12.61 5.39
CA ILE A 190 -1.84 -12.18 4.65
C ILE A 190 -1.24 -13.32 3.84
N HIS A 191 -0.87 -13.02 2.60
CA HIS A 191 -0.24 -13.93 1.66
C HIS A 191 1.04 -13.30 1.14
N TRP A 192 2.15 -14.02 1.27
CA TRP A 192 3.46 -13.58 0.79
C TRP A 192 3.71 -14.10 -0.62
N LEU A 193 3.95 -13.19 -1.56
CA LEU A 193 4.50 -13.52 -2.87
C LEU A 193 5.95 -13.04 -2.91
N VAL A 194 6.86 -13.97 -2.63
CA VAL A 194 8.30 -13.71 -2.67
C VAL A 194 8.83 -14.10 -4.04
N VAL A 195 9.38 -13.13 -4.76
CA VAL A 195 9.94 -13.34 -6.11
C VAL A 195 11.44 -13.07 -6.05
N ASP A 196 12.20 -14.15 -5.89
CA ASP A 196 13.66 -14.17 -6.01
C ASP A 196 14.07 -15.46 -6.72
N LYS A 197 15.20 -15.45 -7.42
CA LYS A 197 15.80 -16.69 -7.97
C LYS A 197 16.34 -17.60 -6.85
N ASN A 198 16.51 -17.07 -5.64
CA ASN A 198 17.09 -17.71 -4.45
C ASN A 198 16.17 -17.62 -3.21
N ALA A 199 14.89 -17.30 -3.39
CA ALA A 199 13.89 -17.28 -2.32
C ALA A 199 13.53 -18.70 -1.89
#